data_AF-A0A835LEI1-F1
#
_entry.id   AF-A0A835LEI1-F1
#
_cell.length_a   1.000
_cell.length_b   1.000
_cell.length_c   1.000
_cell.angle_alpha   90.00
_cell.angle_beta   90.00
_cell.angle_gamma   90.00
#
_symmetry.space_group_name_H-M   'P 1'
#
loop_
_entity.id
_entity.type
_entity.pdbx_description
1 polymer ?
#
loop_
_entity_poly.entity_id
_entity_poly.type
_entity_poly.pdbx_seq_one_letter_code
_entity_poly.pdbx_strand_id
1 'polypeptide(L)'
;MIKEWALENVEAILPFTQLIDGLQDPKFLENSETKKFVLVHGEGFGAWCWYKTVALLEEVGLIPTAIDLLGSEIDRTDIDSISTLADYAKPLIDYLQNLPEEEKFFLEVILVGHSCGGAIISYALECCPKKIQKAVFVHCYNGFGWA
;
A
#
# COMPACT_ATOMS: atom_id res chain seq x y z
N MET A 1 -9.58 18.08 -6.90
CA MET A 1 -8.89 17.71 -5.65
C MET A 1 -8.28 16.30 -5.70
N ILE A 2 -9.04 15.20 -5.84
CA ILE A 2 -8.45 13.84 -5.96
C ILE A 2 -7.67 13.64 -7.28
N LYS A 3 -8.17 14.19 -8.39
CA LYS A 3 -7.53 14.02 -9.72
C LYS A 3 -6.13 14.64 -9.84
N GLU A 4 -5.91 15.83 -9.29
CA GLU A 4 -4.61 16.52 -9.35
C GLU A 4 -3.60 15.88 -8.40
N TRP A 5 -4.02 15.53 -7.18
CA TRP A 5 -3.18 14.78 -6.23
C TRP A 5 -2.75 13.43 -6.78
N ALA A 6 -3.67 12.70 -7.44
CA ALA A 6 -3.37 11.42 -8.04
C ALA A 6 -2.34 11.51 -9.18
N LEU A 7 -2.38 12.56 -10.01
CA LEU A 7 -1.41 12.71 -11.10
C LEU A 7 0.02 12.95 -10.60
N GLU A 8 0.18 13.58 -9.43
CA GLU A 8 1.50 13.88 -8.84
C GLU A 8 2.00 12.78 -7.89
N ASN A 9 1.10 11.98 -7.30
CA ASN A 9 1.41 11.02 -6.22
C ASN A 9 0.97 9.57 -6.50
N VAL A 10 0.43 9.28 -7.70
CA VAL A 10 0.22 7.92 -8.21
C VAL A 10 1.25 7.68 -9.31
N GLU A 11 2.24 6.85 -9.01
CA GLU A 11 3.16 6.38 -10.04
C GLU A 11 2.57 5.15 -10.73
N ALA A 12 2.38 5.24 -12.05
CA ALA A 12 2.15 4.08 -12.91
C ALA A 12 3.51 3.39 -13.12
N ILE A 13 3.64 2.19 -12.56
CA ILE A 13 4.78 1.26 -12.56
C ILE A 13 6.07 1.71 -13.25
N LEU A 14 7.09 1.89 -12.42
CA LEU A 14 8.41 1.32 -12.70
C LEU A 14 8.34 -0.18 -12.34
N PRO A 15 8.81 -1.13 -13.18
CA PRO A 15 8.81 -2.56 -12.87
C PRO A 15 9.28 -2.86 -11.45
N PHE A 16 8.83 -3.94 -10.81
CA PHE A 16 9.23 -4.28 -9.43
C PHE A 16 10.76 -4.21 -9.21
N THR A 17 11.54 -4.57 -10.22
CA THR A 17 13.00 -4.39 -10.22
C THR A 17 13.44 -2.94 -10.12
N GLN A 18 12.78 -2.02 -10.81
CA GLN A 18 13.07 -0.59 -10.77
C GLN A 18 12.58 0.11 -9.49
N LEU A 19 11.54 -0.41 -8.80
CA LEU A 19 11.25 0.00 -7.43
C LEU A 19 12.46 -0.33 -6.54
N ILE A 20 13.00 -1.54 -6.65
CA ILE A 20 14.20 -1.96 -5.90
C ILE A 20 15.44 -1.16 -6.32
N ASP A 21 15.63 -0.91 -7.62
CA ASP A 21 16.74 -0.09 -8.12
C ASP A 21 16.64 1.36 -7.61
N GLY A 22 15.42 1.92 -7.53
CA GLY A 22 15.16 3.24 -6.96
C GLY A 22 15.37 3.28 -5.44
N LEU A 23 15.06 2.20 -4.73
CA LEU A 23 15.33 2.06 -3.30
C LEU A 23 16.82 1.84 -2.99
N GLN A 24 17.61 1.37 -3.96
CA GLN A 24 19.06 1.30 -3.86
C GLN A 24 19.76 2.64 -4.17
N ASP A 25 19.03 3.63 -4.69
CA ASP A 25 19.56 5.00 -4.83
C ASP A 25 19.66 5.65 -3.45
N PRO A 26 20.89 5.96 -2.95
CA PRO A 26 21.08 6.59 -1.66
C PRO A 26 20.32 7.92 -1.53
N LYS A 27 20.09 8.63 -2.65
CA LYS A 27 19.32 9.87 -2.66
C LYS A 27 17.84 9.66 -2.40
N PHE A 28 17.25 8.52 -2.80
CA PHE A 28 15.85 8.24 -2.50
C PHE A 28 15.65 8.01 -1.00
N LEU A 29 16.59 7.30 -0.35
CA LEU A 29 16.55 7.00 1.08
C LEU A 29 16.94 8.20 1.96
N GLU A 30 17.82 9.09 1.50
CA GLU A 30 18.23 10.31 2.23
C GLU A 30 17.22 11.46 2.12
N ASN A 31 16.42 11.52 1.05
CA ASN A 31 15.43 12.59 0.83
C ASN A 31 13.97 12.18 1.11
N SER A 32 13.70 10.92 1.46
CA SER A 32 12.35 10.48 1.81
C SER A 32 12.08 10.68 3.30
N GLU A 33 11.28 11.68 3.65
CA GLU A 33 10.73 11.86 5.00
C GLU A 33 9.86 10.66 5.43
N THR A 34 9.39 9.85 4.47
CA THR A 34 8.54 8.68 4.69
C THR A 34 9.31 7.38 4.48
N LYS A 35 9.44 6.58 5.54
CA LYS A 35 10.06 5.24 5.49
C LYS A 35 9.06 4.09 5.56
N LYS A 36 7.78 4.39 5.78
CA LYS A 36 6.74 3.39 6.03
C LYS A 36 6.09 2.94 4.73
N PHE A 37 6.19 1.65 4.45
CA PHE A 37 5.55 1.02 3.30
C PHE A 37 4.44 0.11 3.78
N VAL A 38 3.25 0.23 3.19
CA VAL A 38 2.11 -0.63 3.50
C VAL A 38 1.77 -1.45 2.27
N LEU A 39 1.97 -2.76 2.36
CA LEU A 39 1.87 -3.71 1.26
C LEU A 39 0.52 -4.43 1.31
N VAL A 40 -0.23 -4.35 0.23
CA VAL A 40 -1.60 -4.87 0.11
C VAL A 40 -1.65 -5.91 -0.99
N HIS A 41 -2.00 -7.15 -0.62
CA HIS A 41 -2.06 -8.28 -1.53
C HIS A 41 -3.30 -8.25 -2.43
N GLY A 42 -3.31 -9.12 -3.45
CA GLY A 42 -4.46 -9.36 -4.32
C GLY A 42 -5.31 -10.55 -3.84
N GLU A 43 -6.38 -10.84 -4.57
CA GLU A 43 -7.29 -11.95 -4.25
C GLU A 43 -6.57 -13.32 -4.27
N GLY A 44 -6.91 -14.20 -3.32
CA GLY A 44 -6.31 -15.54 -3.20
C GLY A 44 -4.93 -15.57 -2.54
N PHE A 45 -4.43 -14.43 -2.07
CA PHE A 45 -3.17 -14.31 -1.32
C PHE A 45 -3.43 -13.74 0.09
N GLY A 46 -2.37 -13.62 0.87
CA GLY A 46 -2.33 -12.92 2.16
C GLY A 46 -1.03 -12.13 2.27
N ALA A 47 -0.78 -11.52 3.42
CA ALA A 47 0.44 -10.77 3.72
C ALA A 47 1.72 -11.60 3.45
N TRP A 48 1.65 -12.92 3.64
CA TRP A 48 2.74 -13.86 3.37
C TRP A 48 3.34 -13.75 1.96
N CYS A 49 2.57 -13.31 0.94
CA CYS A 49 3.10 -13.21 -0.42
C CYS A 49 4.22 -12.14 -0.54
N TRP A 50 4.28 -11.22 0.42
CA TRP A 50 5.24 -10.14 0.47
C TRP A 50 6.55 -10.47 1.19
N TYR A 51 6.75 -11.69 1.70
CA TYR A 51 7.88 -12.01 2.58
C TYR A 51 9.26 -11.61 2.02
N LYS A 52 9.50 -11.81 0.72
CA LYS A 52 10.76 -11.41 0.07
C LYS A 52 10.90 -9.89 -0.01
N THR A 53 9.81 -9.22 -0.35
CA THR A 53 9.76 -7.76 -0.47
C THR A 53 9.98 -7.10 0.88
N VAL A 54 9.36 -7.63 1.93
CA VAL A 54 9.58 -7.18 3.31
C VAL A 54 11.07 -7.27 3.66
N ALA A 55 11.70 -8.43 3.45
CA ALA A 55 13.12 -8.61 3.76
C ALA A 55 14.02 -7.61 3.01
N LEU A 56 13.76 -7.38 1.72
CA LEU A 56 14.53 -6.44 0.90
C LEU A 56 14.34 -4.98 1.33
N LEU A 57 13.11 -4.60 1.71
CA LEU A 57 12.81 -3.25 2.21
C LEU A 57 13.48 -3.00 3.58
N GLU A 58 13.46 -3.99 4.47
CA GLU A 58 14.13 -3.92 5.77
C GLU A 58 15.66 -3.81 5.62
N GLU A 59 16.26 -4.53 4.66
CA GLU A 59 17.70 -4.50 4.39
C GLU A 59 18.20 -3.09 4.02
N VAL A 60 17.37 -2.30 3.34
CA VAL A 60 17.68 -0.91 2.96
C VAL A 60 17.20 0.13 3.99
N GLY A 61 16.76 -0.31 5.17
CA GLY A 61 16.38 0.56 6.28
C GLY A 61 14.98 1.19 6.19
N LEU A 62 14.09 0.60 5.38
CA LEU A 62 12.68 0.97 5.31
C LEU A 62 11.85 0.14 6.28
N ILE A 63 10.61 0.57 6.50
CA ILE A 63 9.70 -0.01 7.50
C ILE A 63 8.46 -0.56 6.78
N PRO A 64 8.54 -1.76 6.20
CA PRO A 64 7.39 -2.39 5.55
C PRO A 64 6.39 -2.93 6.58
N THR A 65 5.11 -2.89 6.23
CA THR A 65 4.01 -3.55 6.92
C THR A 65 3.14 -4.21 5.87
N ALA A 66 3.05 -5.53 5.88
CA ALA A 66 2.13 -6.27 5.02
C ALA A 66 0.78 -6.45 5.75
N ILE A 67 -0.32 -6.16 5.07
CA ILE A 67 -1.67 -6.24 5.64
C ILE A 67 -2.40 -7.44 5.04
N ASP A 68 -2.95 -8.30 5.89
CA ASP A 68 -3.96 -9.27 5.51
C ASP A 68 -5.32 -8.59 5.39
N LEU A 69 -5.94 -8.72 4.22
CA LEU A 69 -7.31 -8.28 3.99
C LEU A 69 -8.29 -9.26 4.64
N LEU A 70 -9.51 -8.79 4.91
CA LEU A 70 -10.50 -9.58 5.64
C LEU A 70 -10.76 -10.91 4.93
N GLY A 71 -10.79 -12.02 5.67
CA GLY A 71 -10.95 -13.36 5.11
C GLY A 71 -9.71 -13.91 4.39
N SER A 72 -8.53 -13.31 4.60
CA SER A 72 -7.25 -13.79 4.05
C SER A 72 -6.38 -14.45 5.13
N GLU A 73 -5.54 -15.40 4.69
CA GLU A 73 -4.59 -16.14 5.54
C GLU A 73 -5.23 -16.93 6.71
N ILE A 74 -5.02 -16.49 7.96
CA ILE A 74 -5.51 -17.14 9.19
C ILE A 74 -6.89 -16.61 9.60
N ASP A 75 -7.37 -15.54 8.94
CA ASP A 75 -8.67 -14.98 9.22
C ASP A 75 -9.79 -15.99 8.91
N ARG A 76 -10.51 -16.39 9.96
CA ARG A 76 -11.62 -17.36 9.88
C ARG A 76 -12.96 -16.68 9.62
N THR A 77 -12.95 -15.41 9.24
CA THR A 77 -14.14 -14.70 8.82
C THR A 77 -14.79 -15.47 7.67
N ASP A 78 -16.09 -15.72 7.81
CA ASP A 78 -16.86 -16.40 6.79
C ASP A 78 -16.84 -15.55 5.51
N ILE A 79 -16.37 -16.12 4.40
CA ILE A 79 -16.26 -15.41 3.12
C ILE A 79 -17.64 -14.93 2.67
N ASP A 80 -18.70 -15.66 2.99
CA ASP A 80 -20.09 -15.29 2.66
C ASP A 80 -20.56 -14.05 3.46
N SER A 81 -19.86 -13.68 4.53
CA SER A 81 -20.10 -12.45 5.29
C SER A 81 -19.40 -11.21 4.71
N ILE A 82 -18.45 -11.39 3.79
CA ILE A 82 -17.71 -10.32 3.13
C ILE A 82 -18.46 -9.92 1.86
N SER A 83 -19.33 -8.91 1.99
CA SER A 83 -20.27 -8.55 0.92
C SER A 83 -19.84 -7.33 0.09
N THR A 84 -18.90 -6.55 0.60
CA THR A 84 -18.47 -5.29 -0.04
C THR A 84 -16.96 -5.12 -0.06
N LEU A 85 -16.49 -4.25 -0.97
CA LEU A 85 -15.09 -3.80 -1.01
C LEU A 85 -14.67 -3.15 0.32
N ALA A 86 -15.58 -2.45 0.98
CA ALA A 86 -15.33 -1.79 2.27
C ALA A 86 -15.08 -2.82 3.38
N ASP A 87 -15.86 -3.92 3.41
CA ASP A 87 -15.65 -5.03 4.34
C ASP A 87 -14.27 -5.66 4.10
N TYR A 88 -13.94 -5.93 2.84
CA TYR A 88 -12.66 -6.53 2.47
C TYR A 88 -11.45 -5.63 2.81
N ALA A 89 -11.59 -4.31 2.61
CA ALA A 89 -10.57 -3.30 2.89
C ALA A 89 -10.44 -2.93 4.38
N LYS A 90 -11.35 -3.40 5.24
CA LYS A 90 -11.45 -2.95 6.63
C LYS A 90 -10.13 -3.03 7.40
N PRO A 91 -9.33 -4.11 7.33
CA PRO A 91 -8.06 -4.18 8.06
C PRO A 91 -7.08 -3.07 7.67
N LEU A 92 -7.02 -2.70 6.38
CA LEU A 92 -6.19 -1.60 5.91
C LEU A 92 -6.69 -0.25 6.43
N ILE A 93 -8.00 -0.01 6.37
CA ILE A 93 -8.59 1.25 6.83
C ILE A 93 -8.37 1.43 8.33
N ASP A 94 -8.62 0.38 9.13
CA ASP A 94 -8.39 0.39 10.57
C ASP A 94 -6.91 0.67 10.88
N TYR A 95 -5.98 0.06 10.14
CA TYR A 95 -4.55 0.32 10.29
C TYR A 95 -4.21 1.79 10.06
N LEU A 96 -4.67 2.37 8.95
CA LEU A 96 -4.39 3.77 8.59
C LEU A 96 -4.99 4.77 9.59
N GLN A 97 -6.19 4.48 10.11
CA GLN A 97 -6.86 5.33 11.09
C GLN A 97 -6.17 5.31 12.46
N ASN A 98 -5.61 4.17 12.85
CA ASN A 98 -4.89 4.02 14.12
C ASN A 98 -3.44 4.52 14.07
N LEU A 99 -2.96 4.99 12.92
CA LEU A 99 -1.64 5.64 12.85
C LEU A 99 -1.62 6.87 13.75
N PRO A 100 -0.59 7.05 14.60
CA PRO A 100 -0.48 8.18 15.51
C PRO A 100 -0.67 9.52 14.79
N GLU A 101 -1.24 10.52 15.46
CA GLU A 101 -1.42 11.86 14.88
C GLU A 101 -0.28 12.83 15.24
N GLU A 102 0.64 12.40 16.10
CA GLU A 102 1.49 13.29 16.89
C GLU A 102 2.68 13.86 16.10
N GLU A 103 3.02 13.30 14.94
CA GLU A 103 4.05 13.83 14.03
C GLU A 103 3.54 13.92 12.57
N LYS A 104 2.81 15.00 12.26
CA LYS A 104 2.21 15.28 10.95
C LYS A 104 3.14 15.23 9.73
N PHE A 105 4.47 15.25 9.93
CA PHE A 105 5.46 15.26 8.85
C PHE A 105 6.16 13.90 8.61
N PHE A 106 6.05 12.93 9.54
CA PHE A 106 6.78 11.66 9.47
C PHE A 106 5.88 10.41 9.44
N LEU A 107 4.57 10.58 9.32
CA LEU A 107 3.60 9.51 9.56
C LEU A 107 2.73 9.16 8.36
N GLU A 108 2.92 9.82 7.22
CA GLU A 108 2.32 9.36 5.98
C GLU A 108 2.95 8.02 5.56
N VAL A 109 2.21 7.21 4.82
CA VAL A 109 2.70 5.92 4.31
C VAL A 109 2.74 5.89 2.79
N ILE A 110 3.59 5.04 2.25
CA ILE A 110 3.56 4.64 0.85
C ILE A 110 2.72 3.37 0.75
N LEU A 111 1.57 3.43 0.08
CA LEU A 111 0.73 2.26 -0.17
C LEU A 111 1.19 1.54 -1.44
N VAL A 112 1.24 0.20 -1.39
CA VAL A 112 1.55 -0.64 -2.53
C VAL A 112 0.46 -1.69 -2.69
N GLY A 113 -0.27 -1.66 -3.80
CA GLY A 113 -1.38 -2.56 -4.07
C GLY A 113 -1.10 -3.47 -5.26
N HIS A 114 -1.10 -4.78 -5.04
CA HIS A 114 -0.91 -5.77 -6.12
C HIS A 114 -2.24 -6.33 -6.64
N SER A 115 -2.42 -6.39 -7.96
CA SER A 115 -3.62 -6.95 -8.59
C SER A 115 -4.92 -6.36 -8.01
N CYS A 116 -5.85 -7.16 -7.47
CA CYS A 116 -7.06 -6.68 -6.81
C CYS A 116 -6.80 -5.72 -5.63
N GLY A 117 -5.61 -5.77 -5.02
CA GLY A 117 -5.16 -4.81 -4.01
C GLY A 117 -5.12 -3.37 -4.52
N GLY A 118 -5.03 -3.16 -5.83
CA GLY A 118 -5.16 -1.83 -6.47
C GLY A 118 -6.50 -1.15 -6.19
N ALA A 119 -7.60 -1.91 -6.20
CA ALA A 119 -8.93 -1.38 -5.86
C ALA A 119 -9.01 -1.00 -4.37
N ILE A 120 -8.34 -1.77 -3.51
CA ILE A 120 -8.31 -1.56 -2.07
C ILE A 120 -7.52 -0.31 -1.71
N ILE A 121 -6.34 -0.11 -2.29
CA ILE A 121 -5.57 1.11 -2.06
C ILE A 121 -6.27 2.34 -2.66
N SER A 122 -6.97 2.20 -3.78
CA SER A 122 -7.81 3.28 -4.36
C SER A 122 -8.91 3.69 -3.38
N TYR A 123 -9.58 2.71 -2.76
CA TYR A 123 -10.58 2.98 -1.73
C TYR A 123 -9.97 3.67 -0.50
N ALA A 124 -8.79 3.22 -0.05
CA ALA A 124 -8.09 3.84 1.07
C ALA A 124 -7.67 5.30 0.80
N LEU A 125 -7.33 5.64 -0.45
CA LEU A 125 -7.05 7.02 -0.86
C LEU A 125 -8.26 7.94 -0.72
N GLU A 126 -9.47 7.43 -0.91
CA GLU A 126 -10.70 8.20 -0.67
C GLU A 126 -10.99 8.34 0.83
N CYS A 127 -10.78 7.29 1.61
CA CYS A 127 -11.10 7.27 3.04
C CYS A 127 -10.08 8.01 3.91
N CYS A 128 -8.78 7.92 3.59
CA CYS A 128 -7.69 8.39 4.45
C CYS A 128 -6.58 9.16 3.69
N PRO A 129 -6.91 10.14 2.82
CA PRO A 129 -5.93 10.79 1.94
C PRO A 129 -4.79 11.49 2.69
N LYS A 130 -5.04 11.99 3.90
CA LYS A 130 -4.03 12.70 4.71
C LYS A 130 -3.02 11.79 5.41
N LYS A 131 -3.21 10.46 5.33
CA LYS A 131 -2.31 9.45 5.93
C LYS A 131 -1.44 8.79 4.88
N ILE A 132 -1.63 9.12 3.60
CA ILE A 132 -1.01 8.44 2.47
C ILE A 132 -0.23 9.47 1.66
N GLN A 133 1.08 9.29 1.56
CA GLN A 133 1.94 10.19 0.79
C GLN A 133 1.89 9.82 -0.70
N LYS A 134 1.97 8.52 -0.99
CA LYS A 134 2.08 7.98 -2.34
C LYS A 134 1.37 6.63 -2.43
N ALA A 135 0.83 6.34 -3.60
CA ALA A 135 0.24 5.04 -3.92
C ALA A 135 0.91 4.43 -5.15
N VAL A 136 1.32 3.17 -5.02
CA VAL A 136 2.00 2.37 -6.04
C VAL A 136 1.10 1.21 -6.42
N PHE A 137 0.79 1.11 -7.70
CA PHE A 137 -0.07 0.07 -8.26
C PHE A 137 0.83 -0.96 -8.92
N VAL A 138 0.72 -2.25 -8.56
CA VAL A 138 1.56 -3.33 -9.12
C VAL A 138 0.69 -4.34 -9.88
N HIS A 139 0.86 -4.43 -11.20
CA HIS A 139 0.07 -5.27 -12.10
C HIS A 139 -1.44 -5.12 -11.87
N CYS A 140 -1.90 -3.88 -11.81
CA CYS A 140 -3.30 -3.57 -11.48
C CYS A 140 -3.78 -2.28 -12.15
N TYR A 141 -5.10 -2.10 -12.16
CA TYR A 141 -5.71 -0.92 -12.75
C TYR A 141 -5.74 0.23 -11.73
N ASN A 142 -5.21 1.39 -12.11
CA ASN A 142 -5.09 2.56 -11.24
C ASN A 142 -6.15 3.65 -11.49
N GLY A 143 -7.19 3.35 -12.29
CA GLY A 143 -8.21 4.32 -12.70
C GLY A 143 -7.86 5.10 -13.97
N PHE A 144 -6.59 5.12 -14.39
CA PHE A 144 -6.09 5.84 -15.56
C PHE A 144 -5.50 4.92 -16.65
N GLY A 145 -5.24 3.66 -16.31
CA GLY A 145 -4.74 2.63 -17.23
C GLY A 145 -4.29 1.38 -16.48
N TRP A 146 -3.78 0.41 -17.24
CA TRP A 146 -3.06 -0.73 -16.65
C TRP A 146 -1.69 -0.24 -16.21
N ALA A 147 -1.41 -0.41 -14.91
CA ALA A 147 -0.12 -0.17 -14.31
C ALA A 147 0.63 -1.49 -14.26
#